data_AF-A0A8J8AKR2-F1
#
_entry.id   AF-A0A8J8AKR2-F1
#
_cell.length_a   1.000
_cell.length_b   1.000
_cell.length_c   1.000
_cell.angle_alpha   90.00
_cell.angle_beta   90.00
_cell.angle_gamma   90.00
#
_symmetry.space_group_name_H-M   'P 1'
#
loop_
_entity.id
_entity.type
_entity.pdbx_description
1 polymer ?
#
loop_
_entity_poly.entity_id
_entity_poly.type
_entity_poly.pdbx_seq_one_letter_code
_entity_poly.pdbx_strand_id
1 'polypeptide(L)'
;MGQKIVVNGEVKQLPKVFRDERELRDFLDEVLKRALEKEKYASKFKEGSVTLTVELSDIGIYREGITSVEFAFEYKKGFYYLKTAYPKSGYNVWAYKPWKKTIEPVG
;
A
#
# COMPACT_ATOMS: atom_id res chain seq x y z
N MET A 1 -3.59 5.07 -23.05
CA MET A 1 -2.43 4.44 -22.37
C MET A 1 -2.41 4.97 -20.94
N GLY A 2 -2.45 4.11 -19.92
CA GLY A 2 -2.42 4.58 -18.52
C GLY A 2 -1.01 4.98 -18.09
N GLN A 3 -0.89 5.97 -17.21
CA GLN A 3 0.39 6.36 -16.61
C GLN A 3 0.99 5.17 -15.84
N LYS A 4 2.33 5.09 -15.80
CA LYS A 4 3.06 4.01 -15.13
C LYS A 4 3.95 4.60 -14.02
N ILE A 5 4.09 3.89 -12.91
CA ILE A 5 4.91 4.22 -11.74
C ILE A 5 5.91 3.10 -11.48
N VAL A 6 7.02 3.38 -10.78
CA VAL A 6 7.99 2.36 -10.39
C VAL A 6 7.85 2.05 -8.89
N VAL A 7 7.50 0.83 -8.53
CA VAL A 7 7.39 0.37 -7.14
C VAL A 7 8.32 -0.82 -6.95
N ASN A 8 9.32 -0.70 -6.06
CA ASN A 8 10.38 -1.70 -5.86
C ASN A 8 11.15 -2.09 -7.12
N GLY A 9 11.39 -1.15 -8.02
CA GLY A 9 12.09 -1.40 -9.29
C GLY A 9 11.22 -2.02 -10.39
N GLU A 10 9.92 -2.22 -10.13
CA GLU A 10 8.97 -2.74 -11.12
C GLU A 10 8.05 -1.64 -11.63
N VAL A 11 7.87 -1.58 -12.96
CA VAL A 11 6.94 -0.65 -13.61
C VAL A 11 5.51 -1.16 -13.47
N LYS A 12 4.67 -0.42 -12.74
CA LYS A 12 3.25 -0.71 -12.48
C LYS A 12 2.35 0.36 -13.06
N GLN A 13 1.09 0.03 -13.33
CA GLN A 13 0.12 1.00 -13.84
C GLN A 13 -0.41 1.88 -12.70
N LEU A 14 -0.38 3.20 -12.88
CA LEU A 14 -0.98 4.15 -11.97
C LEU A 14 -2.51 3.95 -11.94
N PRO A 15 -3.14 3.83 -10.78
CA PRO A 15 -4.60 3.77 -10.70
C PRO A 15 -5.23 5.01 -11.35
N LYS A 16 -6.28 4.83 -12.14
CA LYS A 16 -6.95 5.92 -12.88
C LYS A 16 -7.46 7.06 -12.00
N VAL A 17 -7.61 6.80 -10.71
CA VAL A 17 -8.06 7.77 -9.70
C VAL A 17 -6.97 8.75 -9.27
N PHE A 18 -5.71 8.54 -9.66
CA PHE A 18 -4.60 9.46 -9.41
C PHE A 18 -4.13 10.09 -10.71
N ARG A 19 -3.82 11.39 -10.66
CA ARG A 19 -3.34 12.19 -11.78
C ARG A 19 -1.87 11.96 -12.07
N ASP A 20 -1.08 11.67 -11.04
CA ASP A 20 0.36 11.39 -11.12
C ASP A 20 0.88 10.63 -9.88
N GLU A 21 2.17 10.28 -9.90
CA GLU A 21 2.83 9.53 -8.82
C GLU A 21 2.88 10.30 -7.48
N ARG A 22 2.99 11.64 -7.52
CA ARG A 22 3.04 12.45 -6.29
C ARG A 22 1.70 12.40 -5.59
N GLU A 23 0.60 12.52 -6.33
CA GLU A 23 -0.74 12.41 -5.75
C GLU A 23 -0.99 11.03 -5.10
N LEU A 24 -0.51 9.95 -5.74
CA LEU A 24 -0.57 8.61 -5.13
C LEU A 24 0.27 8.55 -3.85
N ARG A 25 1.48 9.11 -3.86
CA ARG A 25 2.39 9.09 -2.70
C ARG A 25 1.82 9.87 -1.53
N ASP A 26 1.33 11.09 -1.76
CA ASP A 26 0.72 11.92 -0.74
C ASP A 26 -0.51 11.23 -0.13
N PHE A 27 -1.32 10.58 -0.96
CA PHE A 27 -2.45 9.77 -0.50
C PHE A 27 -2.00 8.60 0.39
N LEU A 28 -0.97 7.83 -0.03
CA LEU A 28 -0.47 6.71 0.75
C LEU A 28 0.16 7.15 2.08
N ASP A 29 0.89 8.27 2.07
CA ASP A 29 1.49 8.86 3.27
C ASP A 29 0.41 9.35 4.25
N GLU A 30 -0.65 9.99 3.75
CA GLU A 30 -1.79 10.41 4.58
C GLU A 30 -2.51 9.21 5.20
N VAL A 31 -2.79 8.17 4.40
CA VAL A 31 -3.44 6.94 4.86
C VAL A 31 -2.62 6.27 5.95
N LEU A 32 -1.30 6.12 5.74
CA LEU A 32 -0.42 5.50 6.72
C LEU A 32 -0.36 6.33 8.02
N LYS A 33 -0.21 7.65 7.91
CA LYS A 33 -0.16 8.54 9.07
C LYS A 33 -1.41 8.39 9.95
N ARG A 34 -2.60 8.51 9.35
CA ARG A 34 -3.86 8.37 10.11
C ARG A 34 -4.09 6.94 10.60
N ALA A 35 -3.61 5.93 9.88
CA ALA A 35 -3.67 4.56 10.35
C ALA A 35 -2.85 4.38 11.62
N LEU A 36 -1.62 4.89 11.66
CA LEU A 36 -0.75 4.79 12.84
C LEU A 36 -1.27 5.53 14.07
N GLU A 37 -2.13 6.54 13.90
CA GLU A 37 -2.84 7.20 15.01
C GLU A 37 -3.93 6.32 15.64
N LYS A 38 -4.37 5.24 14.97
CA LYS A 38 -5.37 4.31 15.52
C LYS A 38 -4.68 3.09 16.14
N GLU A 39 -5.01 2.81 17.39
CA GLU A 39 -4.48 1.66 18.14
C GLU A 39 -4.68 0.31 17.42
N LYS A 40 -5.81 0.13 16.74
CA LYS A 40 -6.13 -1.06 15.91
C LYS A 40 -5.03 -1.39 14.89
N TYR A 41 -4.39 -0.38 14.32
CA TYR A 41 -3.37 -0.54 13.29
C TYR A 41 -1.97 -0.51 13.91
N ALA A 42 -1.71 0.40 14.86
CA ALA A 42 -0.43 0.48 15.56
C ALA A 42 -0.07 -0.82 16.30
N SER A 43 -1.05 -1.49 16.91
CA SER A 43 -0.87 -2.76 17.64
C SER A 43 -0.44 -3.95 16.78
N LYS A 44 -0.49 -3.83 15.44
CA LYS A 44 -0.04 -4.87 14.50
C LYS A 44 1.46 -4.87 14.28
N PHE A 45 2.16 -3.82 14.68
CA PHE A 45 3.63 -3.75 14.61
C PHE A 45 4.24 -4.56 15.75
N LYS A 46 4.39 -5.87 15.53
CA LYS A 46 5.09 -6.83 16.39
C LYS A 46 6.27 -7.41 15.62
N GLU A 47 7.33 -7.84 16.33
CA GLU A 47 8.56 -8.35 15.72
C GLU A 47 8.25 -9.33 14.58
N GLY A 48 8.72 -8.99 13.36
CA GLY A 48 8.46 -9.75 12.15
C GLY A 48 7.90 -8.90 10.99
N SER A 49 7.59 -9.56 9.87
CA SER A 49 6.96 -8.91 8.72
C SER A 49 5.50 -8.56 9.03
N VAL A 50 5.09 -7.32 8.73
CA VAL A 50 3.74 -6.82 9.07
C VAL A 50 3.02 -6.44 7.79
N THR A 51 1.83 -7.02 7.58
CA THR A 51 0.92 -6.59 6.52
C THR A 51 -0.26 -5.85 7.16
N LEU A 52 -0.40 -4.58 6.80
CA LEU A 52 -1.42 -3.68 7.29
C LEU A 52 -2.42 -3.39 6.17
N THR A 53 -3.61 -3.99 6.23
CA THR A 53 -4.75 -3.55 5.43
C THR A 53 -5.49 -2.45 6.22
N VAL A 54 -5.54 -1.25 5.66
CA VAL A 54 -6.18 -0.07 6.22
C VAL A 54 -7.45 0.22 5.43
N GLU A 55 -8.59 0.18 6.11
CA GLU A 55 -9.86 0.64 5.55
C GLU A 55 -9.90 2.18 5.62
N LEU A 56 -10.19 2.84 4.51
CA LEU A 56 -10.22 4.31 4.46
C LEU A 56 -11.31 4.90 5.37
N SER A 57 -12.43 4.18 5.53
CA SER A 57 -13.52 4.55 6.43
C SER A 57 -13.07 4.62 7.90
N ASP A 58 -12.16 3.74 8.33
CA ASP A 58 -11.69 3.69 9.72
C ASP A 58 -10.84 4.91 10.10
N ILE A 59 -10.23 5.55 9.10
CA ILE A 59 -9.34 6.71 9.25
C ILE A 59 -9.97 8.02 8.74
N GLY A 60 -11.27 7.98 8.37
CA GLY A 60 -12.01 9.15 7.90
C GLY A 60 -11.47 9.75 6.61
N ILE A 61 -10.90 8.93 5.72
CA ILE A 61 -10.50 9.33 4.38
C ILE A 61 -11.56 8.81 3.40
N TYR A 62 -11.96 9.66 2.46
CA TYR A 62 -12.80 9.26 1.35
C TYR A 62 -12.03 9.49 0.04
N ARG A 63 -11.88 8.43 -0.74
CA ARG A 63 -11.30 8.51 -2.08
C ARG A 63 -12.18 7.70 -3.02
N GLU A 64 -12.79 8.38 -3.97
CA GLU A 64 -13.74 7.74 -4.88
C GLU A 64 -13.08 6.55 -5.61
N GLY A 65 -13.69 5.37 -5.46
CA GLY A 65 -13.23 4.15 -6.11
C GLY A 65 -12.07 3.42 -5.43
N ILE A 66 -11.62 3.83 -4.24
CA ILE A 66 -10.75 3.07 -3.34
C ILE A 66 -11.47 2.91 -1.99
N THR A 67 -11.46 1.70 -1.42
CA THR A 67 -12.01 1.44 -0.08
C THR A 67 -10.94 1.04 0.92
N SER A 68 -9.87 0.37 0.49
CA SER A 68 -8.77 -0.01 1.38
C SER A 68 -7.40 0.08 0.70
N VAL A 69 -6.36 0.23 1.52
CA VAL A 69 -4.95 0.25 1.11
C VAL A 69 -4.20 -0.82 1.90
N GLU A 70 -3.30 -1.55 1.24
CA GLU A 70 -2.42 -2.49 1.89
C GLU A 70 -0.99 -1.98 1.93
N PHE A 71 -0.39 -1.99 3.12
CA PHE A 71 1.03 -1.71 3.36
C PHE A 71 1.69 -2.99 3.85
N ALA A 72 2.78 -3.40 3.21
CA ALA A 72 3.62 -4.49 3.68
C ALA A 72 4.95 -3.91 4.19
N PHE A 73 5.28 -4.23 5.43
CA PHE A 73 6.51 -3.82 6.09
C PHE A 73 7.41 -5.02 6.32
N GLU A 74 8.71 -4.79 6.20
CA GLU A 74 9.75 -5.74 6.53
C GLU A 74 10.48 -5.25 7.78
N TYR A 75 10.60 -6.11 8.79
CA TYR A 75 11.39 -5.81 9.99
C TYR A 75 12.85 -6.20 9.77
N LYS A 76 13.76 -5.22 9.82
CA LYS A 76 15.20 -5.41 9.71
C LYS A 76 15.91 -4.59 10.77
N LYS A 77 16.78 -5.24 11.55
CA LYS A 77 17.68 -4.58 12.52
C LYS A 77 16.97 -3.61 13.49
N GLY A 78 15.76 -3.95 13.96
CA GLY A 78 15.01 -3.09 14.88
C GLY A 78 14.08 -2.06 14.22
N PHE A 79 14.06 -1.98 12.89
CA PHE A 79 13.26 -1.00 12.15
C PHE A 79 12.31 -1.67 11.16
N TYR A 80 11.11 -1.09 11.00
CA TYR A 80 10.16 -1.48 9.97
C TYR A 80 10.39 -0.64 8.71
N TYR A 81 10.65 -1.31 7.59
CA TYR A 81 10.80 -0.70 6.28
C TYR A 81 9.57 -0.98 5.45
N LEU A 82 8.96 0.07 4.88
CA LEU A 82 7.84 -0.10 3.95
C LEU A 82 8.36 -0.77 2.67
N LYS A 83 7.92 -2.00 2.44
CA LYS A 83 8.27 -2.78 1.24
C LYS A 83 7.30 -2.47 0.11
N THR A 84 6.00 -2.50 0.35
CA THR A 84 5.01 -2.21 -0.69
C THR A 84 3.81 -1.49 -0.11
N ALA A 85 3.26 -0.54 -0.86
CA ALA A 85 1.99 0.09 -0.55
C ALA A 85 1.15 0.16 -1.81
N TYR A 86 -0.11 -0.28 -1.76
CA TYR A 86 -1.00 -0.20 -2.91
C TYR A 86 -2.48 -0.21 -2.50
N PRO A 87 -3.36 0.49 -3.25
CA PRO A 87 -4.81 0.34 -3.10
C PRO A 87 -5.23 -1.11 -3.33
N LYS A 88 -5.93 -1.72 -2.38
CA LYS A 88 -6.29 -3.15 -2.40
C LYS A 88 -7.68 -3.41 -2.95
N SER A 89 -8.66 -2.56 -2.60
CA SER A 89 -10.07 -2.76 -2.99
C SER A 89 -10.76 -1.45 -3.35
N GLY A 90 -11.80 -1.55 -4.19
CA GLY A 90 -12.61 -0.44 -4.69
C GLY A 90 -12.96 -0.61 -6.17
N TYR A 91 -14.08 -0.04 -6.62
CA TYR A 91 -14.57 -0.25 -8.00
C TYR A 91 -13.65 0.36 -9.06
N ASN A 92 -12.84 1.37 -8.71
CA ASN A 92 -11.81 1.94 -9.59
C ASN A 92 -10.41 1.36 -9.34
N VAL A 93 -10.24 0.34 -8.48
CA VAL A 93 -8.96 -0.36 -8.23
C VAL A 93 -8.61 -1.36 -9.36
N TRP A 94 -9.29 -1.31 -10.50
CA TRP A 94 -9.04 -2.13 -11.69
C TRP A 94 -7.69 -1.80 -12.41
N ALA A 95 -6.57 -1.90 -11.69
CA ALA A 95 -5.21 -1.90 -12.22
C ALA A 95 -4.13 -2.53 -11.30
N TYR A 96 -4.44 -3.02 -10.10
CA TYR A 96 -3.48 -3.75 -9.26
C TYR A 96 -3.93 -5.21 -9.05
N LYS A 97 -3.59 -6.11 -9.98
CA LYS A 97 -3.65 -7.55 -9.67
C LYS A 97 -2.53 -7.88 -8.67
N PRO A 98 -2.79 -8.56 -7.55
CA PRO A 98 -1.72 -9.08 -6.70
C PRO A 98 -0.96 -10.13 -7.50
N TRP A 99 0.26 -9.83 -7.93
CA TRP A 99 1.12 -10.83 -8.57
C TRP A 99 2.02 -11.47 -7.52
N LYS A 100 1.85 -12.78 -7.34
CA LYS A 100 2.71 -13.62 -6.50
C LYS A 100 4.12 -13.62 -7.08
N LYS A 101 5.10 -13.17 -6.28
CA LYS A 101 6.50 -13.49 -6.52
C LYS A 101 6.74 -14.92 -6.02
N THR A 102 6.75 -15.90 -6.91
CA THR A 102 7.43 -17.17 -6.62
C THR A 102 8.93 -16.89 -6.70
N ILE A 103 9.62 -16.97 -5.57
CA ILE A 103 11.07 -16.93 -5.54
C ILE A 103 11.50 -18.40 -5.64
N GLU A 104 11.99 -18.82 -6.80
CA GLU A 104 12.69 -20.11 -6.89
C GLU A 104 14.06 -19.95 -6.19
N PRO A 105 14.44 -20.86 -5.28
CA PRO A 105 15.80 -20.88 -4.76
C PRO A 105 16.74 -21.22 -5.91
N VAL A 106 17.70 -20.33 -6.17
CA VAL A 106 18.78 -20.61 -7.13
C VAL A 106 19.66 -21.67 -6.49
N GLY A 107 19.62 -22.89 -7.03
CA GLY A 107 20.58 -23.95 -6.77
C GLY A 107 21.89 -23.74 -7.52
#